data_AF-A0A968NR64-F1
#
_entry.id   AF-A0A968NR64-F1
#
_cell.length_a   1.000
_cell.length_b   1.000
_cell.length_c   1.000
_cell.angle_alpha   90.00
_cell.angle_beta   90.00
_cell.angle_gamma   90.00
#
_symmetry.space_group_name_H-M   'P 1'
#
loop_
_entity.id
_entity.type
_entity.pdbx_description
1 polymer ?
#
loop_
_entity_poly.entity_id
_entity_poly.type
_entity_poly.pdbx_seq_one_letter_code
_entity_poly.pdbx_strand_id
1 'polypeptide(L)'
;MIGWSLDQKFNYGATDPLVTAHYSAAMDKAGRIAAESAINARMRELNAAPGAGGKTGFFIPRELKPARIETADGQTRTVLASTIRGDQVFPTLVTSLLPSGIRGLIVACLLAALMSSLASLFNSSASLFTVDVYEKLIPGRSPGHLLTVGRIATLVVVGFGMIWIPVMAKISDGGLYQYLQSVQGYLAPPITAVFLLGLFWPRMNAAGACWALGLGFVLGMGKLTLQTFYGTTEGKISDPAFLAAIGDFNFLYATGLLFAASVVIMIVVSLMSAAPAEHQTRGLTYGSIHHLSGDEIKNSWDPLNKLFAGLIVLLVGGMYLYFSFWLN
;
A
#
# COMPACT_ATOMS: atom_id res chain seq x y z
N MET A 1 -3.42 -12.55 -13.70
CA MET A 1 -3.24 -13.64 -14.68
C MET A 1 -2.44 -14.83 -14.14
N ILE A 2 -1.25 -14.66 -13.57
CA ILE A 2 -0.40 -15.80 -13.12
C ILE A 2 -1.12 -16.69 -12.09
N GLY A 3 -1.73 -16.10 -11.05
CA GLY A 3 -2.45 -16.86 -10.01
C GLY A 3 -3.61 -17.72 -10.53
N TRP A 4 -4.36 -17.24 -11.53
CA TRP A 4 -5.46 -17.99 -12.16
C TRP A 4 -4.94 -19.17 -12.99
N SER A 5 -3.84 -18.97 -13.73
CA SER A 5 -3.22 -20.05 -14.50
C SER A 5 -2.62 -21.15 -13.63
N LEU A 6 -2.07 -20.78 -12.46
CA LEU A 6 -1.55 -21.75 -11.48
C LEU A 6 -2.70 -22.52 -10.81
N ASP A 7 -3.79 -21.84 -10.47
CA ASP A 7 -4.96 -22.47 -9.85
C ASP A 7 -5.58 -23.54 -10.76
N GLN A 8 -5.82 -23.23 -12.03
CA GLN A 8 -6.35 -24.22 -13.00
C GLN A 8 -5.35 -25.35 -13.31
N LYS A 9 -4.05 -25.05 -13.28
CA LYS A 9 -3.01 -26.06 -13.55
C LYS A 9 -2.87 -27.05 -12.39
N PHE A 10 -2.93 -26.57 -11.16
CA PHE A 10 -2.56 -27.35 -9.98
C PHE A 10 -3.73 -27.79 -9.10
N ASN A 11 -4.89 -27.12 -9.12
CA ASN A 11 -6.05 -27.49 -8.31
C ASN A 11 -7.16 -28.13 -9.15
N TYR A 12 -7.53 -29.37 -8.80
CA TYR A 12 -8.60 -30.10 -9.49
C TYR A 12 -9.97 -29.46 -9.24
N GLY A 13 -10.21 -28.98 -8.02
CA GLY A 13 -11.48 -28.33 -7.66
C GLY A 13 -11.67 -26.93 -8.27
N ALA A 14 -10.67 -26.35 -8.94
CA ALA A 14 -10.77 -24.99 -9.48
C ALA A 14 -11.88 -24.82 -10.54
N THR A 15 -12.31 -25.92 -11.17
CA THR A 15 -13.41 -25.95 -12.15
C THR A 15 -14.73 -26.47 -11.56
N ASP A 16 -14.81 -26.73 -10.25
CA ASP A 16 -16.05 -27.22 -9.62
C ASP A 16 -17.16 -26.14 -9.73
N PRO A 17 -18.41 -26.52 -10.04
CA PRO A 17 -19.52 -25.59 -10.16
C PRO A 17 -19.75 -24.72 -8.92
N LEU A 18 -19.48 -25.25 -7.73
CA LEU A 18 -19.61 -24.52 -6.48
C LEU A 18 -18.52 -23.45 -6.34
N VAL A 19 -17.33 -23.68 -6.90
CA VAL A 19 -16.21 -22.72 -6.88
C VAL A 19 -16.39 -21.64 -7.94
N THR A 20 -16.96 -22.00 -9.08
CA THR A 20 -17.21 -21.09 -10.22
C THR A 20 -18.55 -20.36 -10.13
N ALA A 21 -19.39 -20.71 -9.15
CA ALA A 21 -20.69 -20.07 -8.92
C ALA A 21 -20.57 -18.57 -8.62
N HIS A 22 -21.57 -17.83 -9.10
CA HIS A 22 -21.80 -16.44 -8.74
C HIS A 22 -22.81 -16.36 -7.60
N TYR A 23 -22.41 -15.72 -6.51
CA TYR A 23 -23.24 -15.53 -5.33
C TYR A 23 -23.87 -14.13 -5.34
N SER A 24 -25.02 -13.99 -4.70
CA SER A 24 -25.70 -12.70 -4.59
C SER A 24 -24.82 -11.67 -3.87
N ALA A 25 -24.71 -10.46 -4.42
CA ALA A 25 -24.04 -9.33 -3.75
C ALA A 25 -24.79 -8.83 -2.51
N ALA A 26 -26.05 -9.22 -2.32
CA ALA A 26 -26.84 -8.93 -1.14
C ALA A 26 -26.75 -10.01 -0.05
N MET A 27 -25.86 -11.00 -0.21
CA MET A 27 -25.60 -12.02 0.81
C MET A 27 -25.11 -11.34 2.09
N ASP A 28 -25.59 -11.80 3.24
CA ASP A 28 -25.15 -11.30 4.53
C ASP A 28 -23.83 -11.93 4.96
N LYS A 29 -23.15 -11.29 5.93
CA LYS A 29 -21.85 -11.75 6.42
C LYS A 29 -21.86 -13.20 6.90
N ALA A 30 -22.93 -13.65 7.55
CA ALA A 30 -23.06 -15.03 8.02
C ALA A 30 -23.17 -16.01 6.84
N GLY A 31 -24.01 -15.70 5.84
CA GLY A 31 -24.13 -16.46 4.61
C GLY A 31 -22.82 -16.51 3.83
N ARG A 32 -22.06 -15.41 3.79
CA ARG A 32 -20.76 -15.33 3.12
C ARG A 32 -19.72 -16.23 3.78
N ILE A 33 -19.62 -16.20 5.11
CA ILE A 33 -18.71 -17.08 5.86
C ILE A 33 -19.08 -18.56 5.65
N ALA A 34 -20.38 -18.87 5.65
CA ALA A 34 -20.86 -20.23 5.40
C ALA A 34 -20.52 -20.70 3.98
N ALA A 35 -20.76 -19.86 2.96
CA ALA A 35 -20.43 -20.15 1.57
C ALA A 35 -18.91 -20.32 1.37
N GLU A 36 -18.09 -19.43 1.92
CA GLU A 36 -16.63 -19.53 1.90
C GLU A 36 -16.14 -20.82 2.56
N SER A 37 -16.73 -21.20 3.70
CA SER A 37 -16.41 -22.47 4.38
C SER A 37 -16.75 -23.67 3.50
N ALA A 38 -17.93 -23.68 2.86
CA ALA A 38 -18.37 -24.76 1.97
C ALA A 38 -17.47 -24.87 0.73
N ILE A 39 -17.14 -23.75 0.07
CA ILE A 39 -16.20 -23.69 -1.05
C ILE A 39 -14.85 -24.29 -0.64
N ASN A 40 -14.32 -23.85 0.49
CA ASN A 40 -13.02 -24.28 0.97
C ASN A 40 -13.01 -25.77 1.39
N ALA A 41 -14.07 -26.27 2.01
CA ALA A 41 -14.23 -27.69 2.34
C ALA A 41 -14.28 -28.54 1.08
N ARG A 42 -15.10 -28.14 0.09
CA ARG A 42 -15.24 -28.82 -1.19
C ARG A 42 -13.91 -28.89 -1.94
N MET A 43 -13.17 -27.78 -1.99
CA MET A 43 -11.85 -27.74 -2.60
C MET A 43 -10.85 -28.70 -1.94
N ARG A 44 -10.88 -28.84 -0.60
CA ARG A 44 -10.03 -29.80 0.11
C ARG A 44 -10.39 -31.24 -0.22
N GLU A 45 -11.69 -31.57 -0.25
CA GLU A 45 -12.16 -32.91 -0.62
C GLU A 45 -11.72 -33.29 -2.03
N LEU A 46 -11.95 -32.40 -3.00
CA LEU A 46 -11.61 -32.64 -4.40
C LEU A 46 -10.10 -32.79 -4.62
N ASN A 47 -9.29 -32.01 -3.91
CA ASN A 47 -7.84 -32.11 -3.98
C ASN A 47 -7.28 -33.32 -3.19
N ALA A 48 -8.04 -33.90 -2.27
CA ALA A 48 -7.67 -35.10 -1.51
C ALA A 48 -8.15 -36.42 -2.15
N ALA A 49 -9.02 -36.36 -3.17
CA ALA A 49 -9.65 -37.53 -3.75
C ALA A 49 -8.66 -38.41 -4.56
N PRO A 50 -8.59 -39.73 -4.29
CA PRO A 50 -7.77 -40.66 -5.06
C PRO A 50 -8.37 -40.83 -6.47
N GLY A 51 -7.67 -40.32 -7.49
CA GLY A 51 -8.16 -40.30 -8.88
C GLY A 51 -8.02 -38.96 -9.60
N ALA A 52 -7.52 -37.91 -8.93
CA ALA A 52 -7.27 -36.58 -9.50
C ALA A 52 -6.12 -36.51 -10.55
N GLY A 53 -5.91 -37.58 -11.34
CA GLY A 53 -5.09 -37.56 -12.56
C GLY A 53 -3.65 -37.05 -12.42
N GLY A 54 -3.04 -37.17 -11.23
CA GLY A 54 -1.68 -36.67 -10.96
C GLY A 54 -1.57 -35.19 -10.57
N LYS A 55 -2.69 -34.46 -10.48
CA LYS A 55 -2.72 -33.09 -9.93
C LYS A 55 -3.06 -33.13 -8.43
N THR A 56 -2.09 -33.47 -7.59
CA THR A 56 -2.21 -33.27 -6.14
C THR A 56 -2.01 -31.79 -5.84
N GLY A 57 -3.11 -31.01 -5.90
CA GLY A 57 -3.08 -29.57 -5.72
C GLY A 57 -2.90 -29.16 -4.27
N PHE A 58 -1.99 -28.23 -4.01
CA PHE A 58 -1.92 -27.54 -2.73
C PHE A 58 -3.16 -26.64 -2.57
N PHE A 59 -3.87 -26.79 -1.45
CA PHE A 59 -5.09 -26.03 -1.20
C PHE A 59 -4.76 -24.60 -0.75
N ILE A 60 -5.07 -23.61 -1.60
CA ILE A 60 -5.05 -22.20 -1.19
C ILE A 60 -6.46 -21.78 -0.76
N PRO A 61 -6.64 -21.23 0.45
CA PRO A 61 -7.93 -20.70 0.88
C PRO A 61 -8.50 -19.69 -0.10
N ARG A 62 -9.82 -19.72 -0.27
CA ARG A 62 -10.59 -18.79 -1.10
C ARG A 62 -11.50 -17.92 -0.24
N GLU A 63 -11.77 -16.74 -0.76
CA GLU A 63 -12.71 -15.75 -0.21
C GLU A 63 -13.65 -15.29 -1.32
N LEU A 64 -14.86 -14.86 -0.97
CA LEU A 64 -15.78 -14.26 -1.93
C LEU A 64 -15.42 -12.79 -2.08
N LYS A 65 -15.29 -12.28 -3.30
CA LYS A 65 -15.08 -10.84 -3.56
C LYS A 65 -16.10 -10.30 -4.55
N PRO A 66 -16.49 -9.02 -4.43
CA PRO A 66 -17.29 -8.35 -5.44
C PRO A 66 -16.60 -8.41 -6.81
N ALA A 67 -17.30 -8.92 -7.80
CA ALA A 67 -16.92 -8.97 -9.19
C ALA A 67 -18.06 -8.38 -10.03
N ARG A 68 -17.70 -7.59 -11.05
CA ARG A 68 -18.65 -7.08 -12.03
C ARG A 68 -18.71 -8.07 -13.18
N ILE A 69 -19.89 -8.61 -13.43
CA ILE A 69 -20.16 -9.48 -14.59
C ILE A 69 -21.10 -8.76 -15.54
N GLU A 70 -20.83 -8.87 -16.83
CA GLU A 70 -21.78 -8.48 -17.87
C GLU A 70 -22.75 -9.62 -18.07
N THR A 71 -24.03 -9.33 -17.84
CA THR A 71 -25.12 -10.29 -18.07
C THR A 71 -25.40 -10.35 -19.58
N ALA A 72 -25.98 -11.45 -20.07
CA ALA A 72 -26.35 -11.61 -21.48
C ALA A 72 -27.20 -10.44 -22.04
N ASP A 73 -27.91 -9.73 -21.17
CA ASP A 73 -28.73 -8.55 -21.50
C ASP A 73 -27.91 -7.25 -21.65
N GLY A 74 -26.57 -7.32 -21.62
CA GLY A 74 -25.66 -6.17 -21.67
C GLY A 74 -25.60 -5.35 -20.38
N GLN A 75 -26.33 -5.75 -19.32
CA GLN A 75 -26.30 -5.08 -18.03
C GLN A 75 -25.19 -5.62 -17.13
N THR A 76 -24.41 -4.71 -16.54
CA THR A 76 -23.41 -5.06 -15.52
C THR A 76 -24.09 -5.29 -14.17
N ARG A 77 -23.89 -6.47 -13.59
CA ARG A 77 -24.33 -6.81 -12.23
C ARG A 77 -23.12 -7.06 -11.35
N THR A 78 -23.19 -6.60 -10.11
CA THR A 78 -22.22 -6.96 -9.07
C THR A 78 -22.64 -8.29 -8.48
N VAL A 79 -21.74 -9.26 -8.49
CA VAL A 79 -21.89 -10.57 -7.85
C VAL A 79 -20.71 -10.82 -6.93
N LEU A 80 -20.85 -11.77 -6.01
CA LEU A 80 -19.73 -12.29 -5.24
C LEU A 80 -19.15 -13.50 -5.98
N ALA A 81 -17.86 -13.44 -6.32
CA ALA A 81 -17.14 -14.51 -6.99
C ALA A 81 -16.05 -15.09 -6.08
N SER A 82 -15.84 -16.39 -6.15
CA SER A 82 -14.76 -17.06 -5.41
C SER A 82 -13.40 -16.69 -5.98
N THR A 83 -12.53 -16.12 -5.15
CA THR A 83 -11.15 -15.78 -5.50
C THR A 83 -10.18 -16.31 -4.46
N ILE A 84 -8.94 -16.52 -4.87
CA ILE A 84 -7.85 -16.93 -3.97
C ILE A 84 -7.55 -15.80 -2.97
N ARG A 85 -7.34 -16.17 -1.71
CA ARG A 85 -6.80 -15.27 -0.68
C ARG A 85 -5.32 -15.00 -0.97
N GLY A 86 -5.04 -13.87 -1.62
CA GLY A 86 -3.70 -13.52 -2.11
C GLY A 86 -2.61 -13.60 -1.04
N ASP A 87 -2.91 -13.14 0.18
CA ASP A 87 -1.95 -13.10 1.29
C ASP A 87 -1.56 -14.51 1.80
N GLN A 88 -2.36 -15.54 1.49
CA GLN A 88 -2.11 -16.93 1.89
C GLN A 88 -1.34 -17.73 0.83
N VAL A 89 -1.19 -17.21 -0.39
CA VAL A 89 -0.55 -17.94 -1.51
C VAL A 89 0.86 -18.38 -1.15
N PHE A 90 1.70 -17.44 -0.69
CA PHE A 90 3.10 -17.73 -0.39
C PHE A 90 3.27 -18.68 0.82
N PRO A 91 2.61 -18.46 1.98
CA PRO A 91 2.64 -19.43 3.09
C PRO A 91 2.18 -20.84 2.71
N THR A 92 1.09 -20.95 1.92
CA THR A 92 0.59 -22.25 1.44
C THR A 92 1.60 -22.95 0.54
N LEU A 93 2.26 -22.23 -0.37
CA LEU A 93 3.28 -22.81 -1.25
C LEU A 93 4.48 -23.33 -0.45
N VAL A 94 4.99 -22.55 0.50
CA VAL A 94 6.11 -22.94 1.38
C VAL A 94 5.79 -24.21 2.16
N THR A 95 4.58 -24.29 2.73
CA THR A 95 4.16 -25.44 3.54
C THR A 95 3.79 -26.66 2.73
N SER A 96 3.33 -26.50 1.49
CA SER A 96 2.85 -27.62 0.67
C SER A 96 3.91 -28.20 -0.26
N LEU A 97 4.81 -27.38 -0.80
CA LEU A 97 5.77 -27.80 -1.84
C LEU A 97 7.17 -28.10 -1.31
N LEU A 98 7.56 -27.49 -0.18
CA LEU A 98 8.93 -27.66 0.32
C LEU A 98 9.08 -28.88 1.23
N PRO A 99 10.23 -29.59 1.15
CA PRO A 99 10.53 -30.71 2.02
C PRO A 99 10.74 -30.27 3.47
N SER A 100 10.64 -31.23 4.40
CA SER A 100 11.03 -31.04 5.80
C SER A 100 12.49 -30.58 5.90
N GLY A 101 12.82 -29.75 6.89
CA GLY A 101 14.11 -29.07 6.97
C GLY A 101 14.08 -27.72 6.24
N ILE A 102 14.00 -27.70 4.90
CA ILE A 102 13.94 -26.45 4.11
C ILE A 102 12.72 -25.62 4.48
N ARG A 103 11.57 -26.26 4.68
CA ARG A 103 10.36 -25.59 5.18
C ARG A 103 10.61 -24.85 6.50
N GLY A 104 11.30 -25.49 7.44
CA GLY A 104 11.64 -24.89 8.73
C GLY A 104 12.62 -23.73 8.58
N LEU A 105 13.61 -23.87 7.70
CA LEU A 105 14.56 -22.81 7.37
C LEU A 105 13.85 -21.57 6.80
N ILE A 106 12.95 -21.74 5.82
CA ILE A 106 12.20 -20.63 5.23
C ILE A 106 11.34 -19.92 6.28
N VAL A 107 10.63 -20.67 7.13
CA VAL A 107 9.82 -20.08 8.21
C VAL A 107 10.71 -19.29 9.19
N ALA A 108 11.88 -19.83 9.56
CA ALA A 108 12.84 -19.13 10.40
C ALA A 108 13.36 -17.84 9.73
N CYS A 109 13.71 -17.88 8.45
CA CYS A 109 14.12 -16.70 7.69
C CYS A 109 13.03 -15.62 7.62
N LEU A 110 11.76 -16.02 7.42
CA LEU A 110 10.63 -15.08 7.41
C LEU A 110 10.44 -14.39 8.77
N LEU A 111 10.52 -15.15 9.86
CA LEU A 111 10.45 -14.59 11.21
C LEU A 111 11.64 -13.66 11.50
N ALA A 112 12.85 -14.04 11.11
CA ALA A 112 14.05 -13.21 11.27
C ALA A 112 13.95 -11.90 10.47
N ALA A 113 13.50 -11.97 9.21
CA ALA A 113 13.29 -10.79 8.36
C ALA A 113 12.20 -9.86 8.90
N LEU A 114 11.10 -10.43 9.42
CA LEU A 114 10.04 -9.68 10.10
C LEU A 114 10.59 -8.95 11.33
N MET A 115 11.32 -9.66 12.20
CA MET A 115 11.90 -9.08 13.41
C MET A 115 12.91 -7.98 13.10
N SER A 116 13.73 -8.15 12.06
CA SER A 116 14.67 -7.12 11.60
C SER A 116 13.96 -5.86 11.10
N SER A 117 12.91 -6.02 10.29
CA SER A 117 12.11 -4.90 9.78
C SER A 117 11.38 -4.16 10.90
N LEU A 118 10.78 -4.89 11.83
CA LEU A 118 10.10 -4.31 13.01
C LEU A 118 11.08 -3.55 13.91
N ALA A 119 12.26 -4.13 14.18
CA ALA A 119 13.28 -3.46 14.98
C ALA A 119 13.74 -2.14 14.33
N SER A 120 13.93 -2.14 13.00
CA SER A 120 14.27 -0.91 12.27
C SER A 120 13.16 0.14 12.34
N LEU A 121 11.90 -0.25 12.12
CA LEU A 121 10.75 0.66 12.20
C LEU A 121 10.58 1.27 13.59
N PHE A 122 10.71 0.46 14.63
CA PHE A 122 10.60 0.93 16.01
C PHE A 122 11.76 1.85 16.40
N ASN A 123 12.98 1.53 15.97
CA ASN A 123 14.13 2.40 16.22
C ASN A 123 13.99 3.75 15.51
N SER A 124 13.65 3.76 14.22
CA SER A 124 13.45 5.02 13.47
C SER A 124 12.28 5.85 14.04
N SER A 125 11.18 5.21 14.46
CA SER A 125 10.06 5.91 15.08
C SER A 125 10.43 6.53 16.43
N ALA A 126 11.21 5.79 17.24
CA ALA A 126 11.71 6.29 18.51
C ALA A 126 12.65 7.49 18.30
N SER A 127 13.60 7.40 17.37
CA SER A 127 14.51 8.50 17.03
C SER A 127 13.77 9.73 16.50
N LEU A 128 12.79 9.55 15.60
CA LEU A 128 11.96 10.64 15.10
C LEU A 128 11.23 11.33 16.26
N PHE A 129 10.59 10.56 17.15
CA PHE A 129 9.91 11.16 18.29
C PHE A 129 10.88 11.85 19.26
N THR A 130 12.01 11.23 19.60
CA THR A 130 12.94 11.80 20.59
C THR A 130 13.64 13.04 20.06
N VAL A 131 14.21 12.98 18.86
CA VAL A 131 15.03 14.06 18.30
C VAL A 131 14.16 15.15 17.67
N ASP A 132 13.16 14.77 16.87
CA ASP A 132 12.39 15.76 16.12
C ASP A 132 11.25 16.39 16.89
N VAL A 133 10.74 15.72 17.94
CA VAL A 133 9.62 16.22 18.75
C VAL A 133 10.07 16.54 20.18
N TYR A 134 10.52 15.53 20.93
CA TYR A 134 10.76 15.67 22.36
C TYR A 134 11.91 16.63 22.70
N GLU A 135 13.06 16.50 22.04
CA GLU A 135 14.24 17.34 22.29
C GLU A 135 14.01 18.80 21.89
N LYS A 136 13.26 19.06 20.81
CA LYS A 136 12.89 20.42 20.40
C LYS A 136 11.90 21.08 21.37
N LEU A 137 11.02 20.30 22.01
CA LEU A 137 10.06 20.80 23.01
C LEU A 137 10.69 20.96 24.41
N ILE A 138 11.57 20.04 24.82
CA ILE A 138 12.23 20.02 26.12
C ILE A 138 13.74 19.85 25.92
N PRO A 139 14.45 20.96 25.60
CA PRO A 139 15.88 20.92 25.33
C PRO A 139 16.71 20.67 26.61
N GLY A 140 17.95 20.24 26.43
CA GLY A 140 18.95 20.15 27.51
C GLY A 140 18.85 18.92 28.42
N ARG A 141 18.18 17.84 27.97
CA ARG A 141 18.11 16.57 28.72
C ARG A 141 19.33 15.68 28.44
N SER A 142 19.68 14.85 29.42
CA SER A 142 20.83 13.95 29.29
C SER A 142 20.57 12.85 28.25
N PRO A 143 21.60 12.30 27.60
CA PRO A 143 21.45 11.21 26.63
C PRO A 143 20.73 9.97 27.19
N GLY A 144 20.98 9.63 28.46
CA GLY A 144 20.30 8.51 29.14
C GLY A 144 18.80 8.74 29.34
N HIS A 145 18.39 10.00 29.55
CA HIS A 145 16.97 10.37 29.60
C HIS A 145 16.31 10.20 28.23
N LEU A 146 16.95 10.71 27.16
CA LEU A 146 16.45 10.58 25.79
C LEU A 146 16.29 9.11 25.36
N LEU A 147 17.22 8.23 25.75
CA LEU A 147 17.10 6.80 25.49
C LEU A 147 15.88 6.18 26.19
N THR A 148 15.58 6.60 27.41
CA THR A 148 14.41 6.13 28.17
C THR A 148 13.12 6.60 27.52
N VAL A 149 13.06 7.87 27.10
CA VAL A 149 11.92 8.42 26.33
C VAL A 149 11.72 7.66 25.03
N GLY A 150 12.79 7.34 24.30
CA GLY A 150 12.73 6.55 23.07
C GLY A 150 12.14 5.15 23.29
N ARG A 151 12.54 4.46 24.36
CA ARG A 151 11.96 3.14 24.71
C ARG A 151 10.47 3.23 25.03
N ILE A 152 10.05 4.27 25.75
CA ILE A 152 8.62 4.51 26.06
C ILE A 152 7.86 4.81 24.77
N ALA A 153 8.40 5.65 23.89
CA ALA A 153 7.80 5.96 22.59
C ALA A 153 7.59 4.69 21.76
N THR A 154 8.56 3.77 21.73
CA THR A 154 8.40 2.46 21.08
C THR A 154 7.24 1.66 21.65
N LEU A 155 7.12 1.56 22.98
CA LEU A 155 6.01 0.83 23.61
C LEU A 155 4.64 1.43 23.25
N VAL A 156 4.55 2.76 23.21
CA VAL A 156 3.34 3.48 22.82
C VAL A 156 2.98 3.22 21.36
N VAL A 157 3.96 3.30 20.45
CA VAL A 157 3.76 3.02 19.01
C VAL A 157 3.30 1.58 18.80
N VAL A 158 3.89 0.61 19.50
CA VAL A 158 3.45 -0.80 19.46
C VAL A 158 2.01 -0.93 19.96
N GLY A 159 1.66 -0.25 21.06
CA GLY A 159 0.30 -0.20 21.59
C GLY A 159 -0.71 0.31 20.57
N PHE A 160 -0.43 1.44 19.91
CA PHE A 160 -1.29 1.97 18.86
C PHE A 160 -1.37 1.05 17.65
N GLY A 161 -0.27 0.40 17.26
CA GLY A 161 -0.25 -0.59 16.19
C GLY A 161 -1.20 -1.77 16.47
N MET A 162 -1.22 -2.28 17.70
CA MET A 162 -2.16 -3.35 18.11
C MET A 162 -3.61 -2.89 18.07
N ILE A 163 -3.90 -1.67 18.53
CA ILE A 163 -5.24 -1.07 18.47
C ILE A 163 -5.70 -0.88 17.02
N TRP A 164 -4.76 -0.69 16.08
CA TRP A 164 -5.05 -0.47 14.67
C TRP A 164 -5.37 -1.76 13.87
N ILE A 165 -5.03 -2.95 14.39
CA ILE A 165 -5.26 -4.24 13.70
C ILE A 165 -6.72 -4.41 13.20
N PRO A 166 -7.76 -4.14 14.01
CA PRO A 166 -9.15 -4.29 13.55
C PRO A 166 -9.53 -3.32 12.42
N VAL A 167 -8.88 -2.15 12.36
CA VAL A 167 -9.10 -1.17 11.28
C VAL A 167 -8.52 -1.69 9.98
N MET A 168 -7.32 -2.28 10.01
CA MET A 168 -6.72 -2.91 8.83
C MET A 168 -7.64 -3.97 8.23
N ALA A 169 -8.25 -4.81 9.07
CA ALA A 169 -9.15 -5.89 8.64
C ALA A 169 -10.43 -5.40 7.91
N LYS A 170 -10.86 -4.14 8.13
CA LYS A 170 -12.03 -3.55 7.45
C LYS A 170 -11.72 -2.95 6.09
N ILE A 171 -10.46 -2.63 5.83
CA ILE A 171 -10.03 -1.90 4.62
C ILE A 171 -9.25 -2.85 3.69
N SER A 172 -8.74 -3.97 4.22
CA SER A 172 -7.95 -4.97 3.51
C SER A 172 -8.74 -5.88 2.57
N ASP A 173 -9.96 -5.50 2.13
CA ASP A 173 -10.71 -6.29 1.14
C ASP A 173 -9.91 -6.48 -0.17
N GLY A 174 -8.95 -5.59 -0.47
CA GLY A 174 -8.00 -5.73 -1.59
C GLY A 174 -6.75 -6.60 -1.30
N GLY A 175 -6.62 -7.16 -0.10
CA GLY A 175 -5.38 -7.75 0.41
C GLY A 175 -4.49 -6.74 1.13
N LEU A 176 -3.55 -7.22 1.93
CA LEU A 176 -2.70 -6.38 2.79
C LEU A 176 -1.84 -5.39 2.00
N TYR A 177 -1.35 -5.79 0.83
CA TYR A 177 -0.53 -4.94 -0.03
C TYR A 177 -1.32 -3.71 -0.55
N GLN A 178 -2.53 -3.92 -1.09
CA GLN A 178 -3.34 -2.81 -1.57
C GLN A 178 -3.75 -1.86 -0.44
N TYR A 179 -4.05 -2.41 0.74
CA TYR A 179 -4.28 -1.61 1.93
C TYR A 179 -3.08 -0.72 2.27
N LEU A 180 -1.88 -1.31 2.38
CA LEU A 180 -0.66 -0.57 2.70
C LEU A 180 -0.40 0.54 1.68
N GLN A 181 -0.54 0.22 0.38
CA GLN A 181 -0.39 1.19 -0.70
C GLN A 181 -1.45 2.31 -0.61
N SER A 182 -2.69 1.99 -0.23
CA SER A 182 -3.74 3.01 -0.09
C SER A 182 -3.45 3.99 1.04
N VAL A 183 -3.04 3.50 2.21
CA VAL A 183 -2.69 4.35 3.37
C VAL A 183 -1.48 5.23 3.04
N GLN A 184 -0.42 4.64 2.47
CA GLN A 184 0.75 5.40 2.01
C GLN A 184 0.35 6.42 0.94
N GLY A 185 -0.53 6.05 0.02
CA GLY A 185 -1.06 6.92 -1.03
C GLY A 185 -1.90 8.09 -0.52
N TYR A 186 -2.36 8.09 0.73
CA TYR A 186 -3.07 9.24 1.31
C TYR A 186 -2.17 10.12 2.18
N LEU A 187 -1.06 9.59 2.67
CA LEU A 187 -0.12 10.30 3.53
C LEU A 187 1.09 10.87 2.77
N ALA A 188 1.55 10.19 1.73
CA ALA A 188 2.72 10.59 0.95
C ALA A 188 2.52 11.85 0.09
N PRO A 189 1.37 12.10 -0.57
CA PRO A 189 1.23 13.20 -1.52
C PRO A 189 1.57 14.59 -0.99
N PRO A 190 1.11 15.01 0.21
CA PRO A 190 1.46 16.32 0.75
C PRO A 190 2.96 16.46 1.01
N ILE A 191 3.61 15.39 1.47
CA ILE A 191 5.05 15.33 1.72
C ILE A 191 5.81 15.46 0.40
N THR A 192 5.41 14.69 -0.61
CA THR A 192 5.99 14.77 -1.96
C THR A 192 5.83 16.17 -2.56
N ALA A 193 4.68 16.83 -2.37
CA ALA A 193 4.45 18.19 -2.83
C ALA A 193 5.45 19.17 -2.18
N VAL A 194 5.67 19.09 -0.87
CA VAL A 194 6.64 19.94 -0.15
C VAL A 194 8.04 19.73 -0.68
N PHE A 195 8.49 18.49 -0.84
CA PHE A 195 9.85 18.22 -1.32
C PHE A 195 10.03 18.65 -2.78
N LEU A 196 9.07 18.37 -3.65
CA LEU A 196 9.16 18.71 -5.06
C LEU A 196 9.15 20.23 -5.26
N LEU A 197 8.19 20.95 -4.67
CA LEU A 197 8.14 22.40 -4.79
C LEU A 197 9.28 23.07 -4.03
N GLY A 198 9.71 22.51 -2.91
CA GLY A 198 10.85 23.05 -2.17
C GLY A 198 12.16 22.96 -2.92
N LEU A 199 12.31 21.93 -3.75
CA LEU A 199 13.48 21.79 -4.61
C LEU A 199 13.41 22.70 -5.85
N PHE A 200 12.25 22.82 -6.50
CA PHE A 200 12.13 23.47 -7.81
C PHE A 200 11.57 24.90 -7.79
N TRP A 201 10.94 25.35 -6.70
CA TRP A 201 10.27 26.64 -6.63
C TRP A 201 10.82 27.51 -5.49
N PRO A 202 11.69 28.49 -5.79
CA PRO A 202 12.37 29.30 -4.76
C PRO A 202 11.44 30.21 -3.96
N ARG A 203 10.18 30.38 -4.40
CA ARG A 203 9.18 31.19 -3.71
C ARG A 203 8.47 30.43 -2.57
N MET A 204 8.70 29.12 -2.44
CA MET A 204 8.13 28.29 -1.38
C MET A 204 8.58 28.78 0.00
N ASN A 205 7.65 28.86 0.95
CA ASN A 205 7.93 29.27 2.33
C ASN A 205 7.34 28.29 3.35
N ALA A 206 7.75 28.43 4.62
CA ALA A 206 7.32 27.56 5.70
C ALA A 206 5.79 27.56 5.91
N ALA A 207 5.14 28.71 5.73
CA ALA A 207 3.68 28.81 5.84
C ALA A 207 2.96 27.93 4.81
N GLY A 208 3.35 28.01 3.54
CA GLY A 208 2.78 27.17 2.48
C GLY A 208 3.03 25.68 2.72
N ALA A 209 4.23 25.32 3.18
CA ALA A 209 4.55 23.94 3.53
C ALA A 209 3.68 23.43 4.70
N CYS A 210 3.55 24.20 5.78
CA CYS A 210 2.74 23.82 6.94
C CYS A 210 1.26 23.64 6.58
N TRP A 211 0.68 24.57 5.81
CA TRP A 211 -0.73 24.48 5.39
C TRP A 211 -0.98 23.33 4.43
N ALA A 212 -0.08 23.08 3.48
CA ALA A 212 -0.20 21.96 2.56
C ALA A 212 -0.09 20.61 3.27
N LEU A 213 0.83 20.47 4.23
CA LEU A 213 0.95 19.26 5.06
C LEU A 213 -0.28 19.08 5.95
N GLY A 214 -0.72 20.12 6.65
CA GLY A 214 -1.87 20.06 7.56
C GLY A 214 -3.18 19.75 6.83
N LEU A 215 -3.54 20.55 5.82
CA LEU A 215 -4.76 20.33 5.04
C LEU A 215 -4.67 19.05 4.20
N GLY A 216 -3.51 18.74 3.64
CA GLY A 216 -3.27 17.50 2.93
C GLY A 216 -3.48 16.28 3.82
N PHE A 217 -2.98 16.31 5.06
CA PHE A 217 -3.22 15.27 6.06
C PHE A 217 -4.70 15.14 6.41
N VAL A 218 -5.41 16.26 6.62
CA VAL A 218 -6.86 16.24 6.90
C VAL A 218 -7.64 15.64 5.73
N LEU A 219 -7.31 16.01 4.48
CA LEU A 219 -7.95 15.43 3.29
C LEU A 219 -7.63 13.94 3.13
N GLY A 220 -6.38 13.54 3.34
CA GLY A 220 -5.95 12.14 3.26
C GLY A 220 -6.60 11.26 4.34
N MET A 221 -6.63 11.72 5.60
CA MET A 221 -7.32 11.03 6.69
C MET A 221 -8.83 11.03 6.49
N GLY A 222 -9.42 12.14 6.05
CA GLY A 222 -10.84 12.20 5.71
C GLY A 222 -11.21 11.16 4.66
N LYS A 223 -10.39 11.03 3.60
CA LYS A 223 -10.60 10.00 2.58
C LYS A 223 -10.43 8.58 3.13
N LEU A 224 -9.43 8.34 3.97
CA LEU A 224 -9.23 7.03 4.63
C LEU A 224 -10.42 6.67 5.52
N THR A 225 -10.93 7.61 6.32
CA THR A 225 -12.11 7.44 7.16
C THR A 225 -13.34 7.16 6.31
N LEU A 226 -13.57 7.93 5.25
CA LEU A 226 -14.69 7.70 4.33
C LEU A 226 -14.60 6.32 3.68
N GLN A 227 -13.43 5.90 3.20
CA GLN A 227 -13.24 4.55 2.66
C GLN A 227 -13.47 3.44 3.69
N THR A 228 -13.22 3.71 4.97
CA THR A 228 -13.38 2.73 6.05
C THR A 228 -14.86 2.51 6.39
N PHE A 229 -15.66 3.59 6.41
CA PHE A 229 -17.03 3.55 6.90
C PHE A 229 -18.11 3.67 5.83
N TYR A 230 -17.82 4.34 4.72
CA TYR A 230 -18.74 4.61 3.62
C TYR A 230 -18.32 3.89 2.34
N GLY A 231 -19.30 3.41 1.60
CA GLY A 231 -19.09 2.71 0.33
C GLY A 231 -20.26 1.82 -0.05
N THR A 232 -20.19 1.25 -1.25
CA THR A 232 -21.20 0.34 -1.80
C THR A 232 -20.93 -1.13 -1.44
N THR A 233 -19.78 -1.41 -0.82
CA THR A 233 -19.43 -2.75 -0.33
C THR A 233 -20.18 -3.09 0.96
N GLU A 234 -20.53 -4.37 1.09
CA GLU A 234 -21.19 -4.96 2.26
C GLU A 234 -20.54 -4.54 3.60
N GLY A 235 -21.34 -4.08 4.56
CA GLY A 235 -20.86 -3.65 5.87
C GLY A 235 -20.44 -2.18 5.97
N LYS A 236 -20.52 -1.42 4.87
CA LYS A 236 -20.34 0.04 4.85
C LYS A 236 -21.67 0.78 4.73
N ILE A 237 -21.65 2.04 5.16
CA ILE A 237 -22.80 2.94 5.08
C ILE A 237 -22.88 3.49 3.65
N SER A 238 -24.00 3.24 2.98
CA SER A 238 -24.25 3.69 1.60
C SER A 238 -24.96 5.04 1.50
N ASP A 239 -25.52 5.54 2.60
CA ASP A 239 -26.21 6.84 2.69
C ASP A 239 -25.45 7.81 3.62
N PRO A 240 -25.09 9.04 3.19
CA PRO A 240 -25.35 9.68 1.90
C PRO A 240 -24.55 9.10 0.73
N ALA A 241 -25.19 8.99 -0.43
CA ALA A 241 -24.58 8.43 -1.65
C ALA A 241 -23.29 9.15 -2.09
N PHE A 242 -23.18 10.46 -1.83
CA PHE A 242 -21.96 11.23 -2.11
C PHE A 242 -20.75 10.78 -1.26
N LEU A 243 -20.97 10.48 0.03
CA LEU A 243 -19.90 9.99 0.91
C LEU A 243 -19.47 8.57 0.51
N ALA A 244 -20.43 7.73 0.11
CA ALA A 244 -20.13 6.40 -0.44
C ALA A 244 -19.33 6.48 -1.74
N ALA A 245 -19.63 7.43 -2.63
CA ALA A 245 -18.88 7.65 -3.85
C ALA A 245 -17.42 8.06 -3.59
N ILE A 246 -17.16 8.90 -2.58
CA ILE A 246 -15.79 9.25 -2.16
C ILE A 246 -15.08 8.04 -1.54
N GLY A 247 -15.79 7.26 -0.73
CA GLY A 247 -15.25 6.04 -0.10
C GLY A 247 -14.78 5.01 -1.13
N ASP A 248 -15.60 4.76 -2.14
CA ASP A 248 -15.32 3.81 -3.24
C ASP A 248 -14.40 4.38 -4.32
N PHE A 249 -14.09 5.67 -4.28
CA PHE A 249 -13.19 6.29 -5.24
C PHE A 249 -11.80 5.64 -5.13
N ASN A 250 -11.31 5.18 -6.28
CA ASN A 250 -10.07 4.42 -6.38
C ASN A 250 -8.91 5.17 -5.72
N PHE A 251 -8.16 4.46 -4.89
CA PHE A 251 -7.11 5.07 -4.08
C PHE A 251 -6.03 5.76 -4.89
N LEU A 252 -5.66 5.20 -6.04
CA LEU A 252 -4.54 5.69 -6.85
C LEU A 252 -4.89 7.01 -7.54
N TYR A 253 -6.12 7.12 -8.05
CA TYR A 253 -6.62 8.40 -8.57
C TYR A 253 -6.78 9.42 -7.44
N ALA A 254 -7.26 9.00 -6.26
CA ALA A 254 -7.37 9.87 -5.09
C ALA A 254 -6.00 10.42 -4.65
N THR A 255 -4.94 9.60 -4.68
CA THR A 255 -3.55 10.00 -4.41
C THR A 255 -3.11 11.13 -5.36
N GLY A 256 -3.40 11.01 -6.66
CA GLY A 256 -3.08 12.06 -7.64
C GLY A 256 -3.83 13.37 -7.39
N LEU A 257 -5.12 13.28 -7.04
CA LEU A 257 -5.93 14.46 -6.69
C LEU A 257 -5.44 15.12 -5.38
N LEU A 258 -5.07 14.32 -4.38
CA LEU A 258 -4.49 14.81 -3.13
C LEU A 258 -3.15 15.53 -3.38
N PHE A 259 -2.30 14.97 -4.23
CA PHE A 259 -1.05 15.63 -4.63
C PHE A 259 -1.34 16.99 -5.28
N ALA A 260 -2.22 17.02 -6.28
CA ALA A 260 -2.58 18.27 -6.97
C ALA A 260 -3.19 19.30 -6.01
N ALA A 261 -4.10 18.88 -5.12
CA ALA A 261 -4.69 19.74 -4.11
C ALA A 261 -3.63 20.31 -3.14
N SER A 262 -2.70 19.47 -2.66
CA SER A 262 -1.58 19.91 -1.81
C SER A 262 -0.67 20.92 -2.52
N VAL A 263 -0.38 20.71 -3.81
CA VAL A 263 0.39 21.67 -4.63
C VAL A 263 -0.34 23.00 -4.74
N VAL A 264 -1.65 22.99 -5.04
CA VAL A 264 -2.46 24.22 -5.14
C VAL A 264 -2.49 24.97 -3.82
N ILE A 265 -2.78 24.27 -2.71
CA ILE A 265 -2.78 24.86 -1.36
C ILE A 265 -1.42 25.49 -1.06
N MET A 266 -0.34 24.76 -1.34
CA MET A 266 1.02 25.24 -1.12
C MET A 266 1.32 26.51 -1.90
N ILE A 267 1.01 26.53 -3.21
CA ILE A 267 1.25 27.68 -4.09
C ILE A 267 0.46 28.89 -3.61
N VAL A 268 -0.85 28.72 -3.38
CA VAL A 268 -1.74 29.81 -2.96
C VAL A 268 -1.26 30.41 -1.64
N VAL A 269 -1.02 29.58 -0.62
CA VAL A 269 -0.60 30.06 0.70
C VAL A 269 0.80 30.68 0.64
N SER A 270 1.74 30.10 -0.11
CA SER A 270 3.07 30.69 -0.26
C SER A 270 3.02 32.06 -0.95
N LEU A 271 2.18 32.24 -1.97
CA LEU A 271 2.00 33.54 -2.63
C LEU A 271 1.32 34.58 -1.74
N MET A 272 0.37 34.16 -0.90
CA MET A 272 -0.34 35.04 0.04
C MET A 272 0.49 35.44 1.27
N SER A 273 1.59 34.73 1.56
CA SER A 273 2.45 34.97 2.70
C SER A 273 3.80 35.56 2.28
N ALA A 274 4.59 36.05 3.25
CA ALA A 274 5.87 36.69 2.98
C ALA A 274 6.83 35.77 2.21
N ALA A 275 7.57 36.34 1.26
CA ALA A 275 8.59 35.62 0.52
C ALA A 275 9.73 35.18 1.47
N PRO A 276 10.29 33.98 1.27
CA PRO A 276 11.43 33.53 2.05
C PRO A 276 12.64 34.46 1.78
N ALA A 277 13.46 34.69 2.80
CA ALA A 277 14.68 35.46 2.63
C ALA A 277 15.70 34.64 1.81
N GLU A 278 16.49 35.30 0.97
CA GLU A 278 17.41 34.63 0.02
C GLU A 278 18.40 33.66 0.70
N HIS A 279 18.86 33.98 1.92
CA HIS A 279 19.75 33.13 2.70
C HIS A 279 19.11 31.77 3.09
N GLN A 280 17.79 31.67 3.12
CA GLN A 280 17.07 30.43 3.46
C GLN A 280 16.90 29.50 2.25
N THR A 281 17.05 30.01 1.03
CA THR A 281 16.82 29.26 -0.22
C THR A 281 18.11 29.02 -1.01
N ARG A 282 19.17 29.78 -0.71
CA ARG A 282 20.46 29.68 -1.39
C ARG A 282 21.12 28.33 -1.13
N GLY A 283 21.50 27.62 -2.19
CA GLY A 283 22.12 26.29 -2.12
C GLY A 283 21.17 25.14 -1.77
N LEU A 284 19.86 25.37 -1.61
CA LEU A 284 18.88 24.32 -1.28
C LEU A 284 17.90 24.00 -2.42
N THR A 285 17.78 24.90 -3.40
CA THR A 285 16.89 24.72 -4.56
C THR A 285 17.71 24.34 -5.78
N TYR A 286 17.10 23.65 -6.74
CA TYR A 286 17.75 23.24 -7.98
C TYR A 286 18.37 24.44 -8.72
N GLY A 287 17.62 25.54 -8.84
CA GLY A 287 18.13 26.78 -9.45
C GLY A 287 19.25 27.44 -8.62
N SER A 288 19.24 27.27 -7.30
CA SER A 288 20.26 27.85 -6.44
C SER A 288 21.54 27.02 -6.30
N ILE A 289 21.50 25.73 -6.60
CA ILE A 289 22.68 24.85 -6.58
C ILE A 289 23.43 24.90 -7.92
N HIS A 290 22.70 24.95 -9.04
CA HIS A 290 23.31 24.93 -10.37
C HIS A 290 24.25 26.10 -10.64
N HIS A 291 24.04 27.25 -10.00
CA HIS A 291 24.93 28.41 -10.12
C HIS A 291 26.15 28.35 -9.19
N LEU A 292 26.15 27.50 -8.16
CA LEU A 292 27.26 27.35 -7.20
C LEU A 292 28.15 26.15 -7.53
N SER A 293 27.55 25.03 -7.95
CA SER A 293 28.22 23.73 -8.10
C SER A 293 27.91 23.05 -9.44
N GLY A 294 27.54 23.81 -10.48
CA GLY A 294 27.17 23.25 -11.78
C GLY A 294 28.27 22.39 -12.43
N ASP A 295 29.53 22.77 -12.24
CA ASP A 295 30.67 22.03 -12.77
C ASP A 295 30.96 20.74 -11.98
N GLU A 296 30.78 20.77 -10.64
CA GLU A 296 30.86 19.56 -9.80
C GLU A 296 29.75 18.55 -10.17
N ILE A 297 28.53 19.02 -10.43
CA ILE A 297 27.43 18.17 -10.87
C ILE A 297 27.75 17.54 -12.22
N LYS A 298 28.23 18.31 -13.21
CA LYS A 298 28.62 17.75 -14.52
C LYS A 298 29.75 16.73 -14.39
N ASN A 299 30.70 16.98 -13.51
CA ASN A 299 31.86 16.10 -13.29
C ASN A 299 31.53 14.86 -12.45
N SER A 300 30.42 14.85 -11.69
CA SER A 300 29.99 13.67 -10.92
C SER A 300 29.39 12.56 -11.79
N TRP A 301 29.05 12.85 -13.05
CA TRP A 301 28.45 11.88 -13.98
C TRP A 301 29.53 11.09 -14.73
N ASP A 302 30.05 10.07 -14.07
CA ASP A 302 30.94 9.06 -14.65
C ASP A 302 30.29 8.39 -15.88
N PRO A 303 31.02 8.21 -17.01
CA PRO A 303 30.57 7.41 -18.15
C PRO A 303 29.96 6.05 -17.79
N LEU A 304 30.47 5.37 -16.76
CA LEU A 304 29.95 4.09 -16.31
C LEU A 304 28.56 4.22 -15.67
N ASN A 305 28.33 5.28 -14.89
CA ASN A 305 27.01 5.59 -14.33
C ASN A 305 25.99 5.90 -15.43
N LYS A 306 26.41 6.61 -16.49
CA LYS A 306 25.55 6.88 -17.65
C LYS A 306 25.15 5.59 -18.36
N LEU A 307 26.10 4.66 -18.54
CA LEU A 307 25.82 3.34 -19.12
C LEU A 307 24.81 2.56 -18.27
N PHE A 308 25.03 2.47 -16.96
CA PHE A 308 24.11 1.75 -16.06
C PHE A 308 22.73 2.39 -16.02
N ALA A 309 22.64 3.72 -15.94
CA ALA A 309 21.36 4.43 -16.00
C ALA A 309 20.63 4.17 -17.32
N GLY A 310 21.34 4.23 -18.45
CA GLY A 310 20.78 3.93 -19.77
C GLY A 310 20.30 2.48 -19.89
N LEU A 311 21.06 1.53 -19.36
CA LEU A 311 20.71 0.11 -19.34
C LEU A 311 19.47 -0.14 -18.48
N ILE A 312 19.36 0.50 -17.32
CA ILE A 312 18.16 0.42 -16.48
C ILE A 312 16.93 0.96 -17.22
N VAL A 313 17.03 2.14 -17.84
CA VAL A 313 15.92 2.72 -18.61
C VAL A 313 15.52 1.82 -19.78
N LEU A 314 16.50 1.23 -20.48
CA LEU A 314 16.26 0.31 -21.58
C LEU A 314 15.59 -0.98 -21.10
N LEU A 315 16.04 -1.57 -20.00
CA LEU A 315 15.44 -2.77 -19.43
C LEU A 315 14.01 -2.50 -18.95
N VAL A 316 13.77 -1.38 -18.27
CA VAL A 316 12.44 -0.99 -17.79
C VAL A 316 11.50 -0.72 -18.98
N GLY A 317 11.96 0.04 -19.97
CA GLY A 317 11.20 0.33 -21.18
C GLY A 317 10.92 -0.93 -22.00
N GLY A 318 11.92 -1.79 -22.18
CA GLY A 318 11.78 -3.07 -22.87
C GLY A 318 10.81 -4.01 -22.17
N MET A 319 10.87 -4.07 -20.84
CA MET A 319 9.92 -4.83 -20.02
C MET A 319 8.50 -4.28 -20.19
N TYR A 320 8.32 -2.95 -20.13
CA TYR A 320 7.02 -2.31 -20.32
C TYR A 320 6.43 -2.60 -21.70
N LEU A 321 7.23 -2.49 -22.76
CA LEU A 321 6.81 -2.80 -24.14
C LEU A 321 6.42 -4.27 -24.28
N TYR A 322 7.23 -5.18 -23.73
CA TYR A 322 6.92 -6.61 -23.73
C TYR A 322 5.58 -6.91 -23.06
N PHE A 323 5.34 -6.38 -21.85
CA PHE A 323 4.07 -6.63 -21.15
C PHE A 323 2.87 -5.92 -21.80
N SER A 324 3.06 -4.76 -22.42
CA SER A 324 1.96 -3.99 -23.01
C SER A 324 1.51 -4.54 -24.36
N PHE A 325 2.44 -5.02 -25.18
CA PHE A 325 2.16 -5.46 -26.55
C PHE A 325 2.06 -6.97 -26.73
N TRP A 326 2.74 -7.77 -25.90
CA TRP A 326 2.85 -9.21 -26.10
C TRP A 326 2.03 -10.06 -25.12
N LEU A 327 1.53 -9.48 -24.04
CA LEU A 327 0.77 -10.19 -22.99
C LEU A 327 -0.68 -9.72 -22.82
N ASN A 328 -1.12 -8.71 -23.58
CA ASN A 328 -2.53 -8.37 -23.79
C ASN A 328 -3.03 -9.00 -25.07
#